data_AF-B4SGX0-F1
#
_entry.id   AF-B4SGX0-F1
#
_cell.length_a   1.000
_cell.length_b   1.000
_cell.length_c   1.000
_cell.angle_alpha   90.00
_cell.angle_beta   90.00
_cell.angle_gamma   90.00
#
_symmetry.space_group_name_H-M   'P 1'
#
loop_
_entity.id
_entity.type
_entity.pdbx_description
1 polymer ?
#
loop_
_entity_poly.entity_id
_entity_poly.type
_entity_poly.pdbx_seq_one_letter_code
_entity_poly.pdbx_strand_id
1 'polypeptide(L)'
;MNSISSDSLYHLLGIPSDTPLLIEEMCKRLRPVIYPAPDLSPRLERFCSALAAAMHALGIAVLSQEEASGDDGRFAPGTVILAPGYFPDSLLAINRVTTLYNNIIVGIYDEPAPLSPESLPQERLDAIVGRLARDMVHILIFVADHSWSICTMNGGVVNFNTPLPCLEDVRNTLVPKLTAQVVPPRGEELDIQHGALQSGSAEFEAIAKDFLECSALWSKNACLLTHTSTEGLEYRSNFYKRIVARYLDQRSGMSYGFFARQLPVTVKPALVLGESASTDHRGENESDRVRIRVLGRTMLVPVPQVRVMTTRSGCRKNHLEAKSDLVEIGLIQRNGRGRAYLKTPMGCPPEIVAKPSFDTLTILAHALGNALTASILMTLRPEASFPLHLAQFGASMTHWHDYPSIELLPEGYHLHGENNPPVACSTPQSAAYSLLGKIAALEIALEQGTTYRGDVHVEPCHGTNIVGILSLAETAGLMNPALTPDFAEEEP
;
A
#
# COMPACT_ATOMS: atom_id res chain seq x y z
N MET A 1 24.14 -3.79 7.53
CA MET A 1 22.71 -3.52 7.41
C MET A 1 22.47 -2.06 7.69
N ASN A 2 22.00 -1.36 6.67
CA ASN A 2 21.26 -0.12 6.83
C ASN A 2 20.09 -0.29 7.81
N SER A 3 19.74 0.78 8.52
CA SER A 3 18.64 0.72 9.47
C SER A 3 18.05 2.10 9.74
N ILE A 4 16.72 2.15 9.78
CA ILE A 4 15.92 3.21 10.42
C ILE A 4 15.17 2.50 11.57
N SER A 5 15.23 3.07 12.77
CA SER A 5 14.58 2.44 13.94
C SER A 5 13.04 2.54 13.88
N SER A 6 12.31 1.66 14.56
CA SER A 6 10.85 1.75 14.66
C SER A 6 10.37 3.06 15.29
N ASP A 7 11.11 3.57 16.28
CA ASP A 7 10.83 4.90 16.86
C ASP A 7 11.00 6.00 15.81
N SER A 8 12.02 5.91 14.96
CA SER A 8 12.19 6.82 13.83
C SER A 8 11.01 6.72 12.86
N LEU A 9 10.50 5.52 12.54
CA LEU A 9 9.32 5.37 11.68
C LEU A 9 8.07 6.03 12.29
N TYR A 10 7.90 5.90 13.61
CA TYR A 10 6.83 6.59 14.34
C TYR A 10 6.97 8.10 14.27
N HIS A 11 8.17 8.64 14.52
CA HIS A 11 8.41 10.08 14.45
C HIS A 11 8.29 10.62 13.03
N LEU A 12 8.75 9.89 12.02
CA LEU A 12 8.74 10.33 10.64
C LEU A 12 7.34 10.26 10.01
N LEU A 13 6.68 9.11 10.13
CA LEU A 13 5.47 8.77 9.35
C LEU A 13 4.25 8.51 10.24
N GLY A 14 4.40 8.54 11.57
CA GLY A 14 3.32 8.20 12.49
C GLY A 14 2.99 6.71 12.55
N ILE A 15 3.84 5.85 11.99
CA ILE A 15 3.72 4.38 12.03
C ILE A 15 3.95 3.93 13.47
N PRO A 16 3.00 3.26 14.15
CA PRO A 16 3.19 2.80 15.53
C PRO A 16 4.50 2.03 15.68
N SER A 17 5.26 2.31 16.74
CA SER A 17 6.59 1.69 16.97
C SER A 17 6.50 0.17 17.17
N ASP A 18 5.31 -0.32 17.49
CA ASP A 18 5.01 -1.73 17.62
C ASP A 18 4.51 -2.33 16.29
N THR A 19 4.46 -1.64 15.17
CA THR A 19 4.04 -2.26 13.89
C THR A 19 4.98 -3.42 13.52
N PRO A 20 4.49 -4.67 13.35
CA PRO A 20 5.35 -5.80 13.00
C PRO A 20 5.82 -5.69 11.55
N LEU A 21 7.14 -5.76 11.35
CA LEU A 21 7.78 -5.68 10.03
C LEU A 21 8.39 -7.02 9.60
N LEU A 22 8.54 -7.96 10.53
CA LEU A 22 9.07 -9.29 10.25
C LEU A 22 7.96 -10.35 10.38
N ILE A 23 8.05 -11.42 9.59
CA ILE A 23 7.05 -12.50 9.57
C ILE A 23 6.93 -13.15 10.96
N GLU A 24 8.03 -13.30 11.69
CA GLU A 24 8.05 -13.85 13.05
C GLU A 24 7.24 -12.99 14.03
N GLU A 25 7.34 -11.66 13.90
CA GLU A 25 6.58 -10.71 14.72
C GLU A 25 5.11 -10.71 14.33
N MET A 26 4.81 -10.83 13.04
CA MET A 26 3.45 -10.99 12.51
C MET A 26 2.80 -12.26 13.08
N CYS A 27 3.50 -13.40 13.06
CA CYS A 27 3.03 -14.66 13.64
C CYS A 27 2.70 -14.51 15.14
N LYS A 28 3.60 -13.89 15.91
CA LYS A 28 3.41 -13.69 17.36
C LYS A 28 2.20 -12.82 17.72
N ARG A 29 1.83 -11.89 16.84
CA ARG A 29 0.72 -10.95 17.07
C ARG A 29 -0.61 -11.48 16.57
N LEU A 30 -0.61 -12.43 15.66
CA LEU A 30 -1.82 -12.91 15.03
C LEU A 30 -2.67 -13.67 16.05
N ARG A 31 -3.96 -13.32 16.12
CA ARG A 31 -4.95 -13.93 17.01
C ARG A 31 -6.16 -14.40 16.21
N PRO A 32 -6.03 -15.51 15.45
CA PRO A 32 -7.11 -16.01 14.62
C PRO A 32 -8.13 -16.80 15.43
N VAL A 33 -9.40 -16.75 15.02
CA VAL A 33 -10.49 -17.61 15.50
C VAL A 33 -11.21 -18.19 14.29
N ILE A 34 -11.54 -19.48 14.32
CA ILE A 34 -12.41 -20.11 13.32
C ILE A 34 -13.85 -19.94 13.80
N TYR A 35 -14.61 -19.13 13.06
CA TYR A 35 -15.99 -18.81 13.38
C TYR A 35 -16.92 -19.96 12.96
N PRO A 36 -17.76 -20.49 13.86
CA PRO A 36 -18.53 -21.69 13.59
C PRO A 36 -19.57 -21.45 12.48
N ALA A 37 -19.43 -22.17 11.37
CA ALA A 37 -20.36 -22.14 10.26
C ALA A 37 -21.68 -22.88 10.61
N PRO A 38 -22.85 -22.40 10.14
CA PRO A 38 -24.09 -23.15 10.27
C PRO A 38 -24.08 -24.47 9.50
N ASP A 39 -23.40 -24.48 8.36
CA ASP A 39 -23.23 -25.64 7.49
C ASP A 39 -21.80 -25.59 6.92
N LEU A 40 -21.10 -26.72 6.99
CA LEU A 40 -19.70 -26.83 6.60
C LEU A 40 -19.51 -28.07 5.72
N SER A 41 -19.06 -27.86 4.49
CA SER A 41 -18.76 -28.98 3.59
C SER A 41 -17.54 -29.75 4.09
N PRO A 42 -17.40 -31.05 3.74
CA PRO A 42 -16.23 -31.84 4.08
C PRO A 42 -14.92 -31.24 3.55
N ARG A 43 -14.96 -30.53 2.41
CA ARG A 43 -13.78 -29.87 1.81
C ARG A 43 -13.36 -28.66 2.64
N LEU A 44 -14.30 -27.82 3.08
CA LEU A 44 -14.00 -26.71 3.99
C LEU A 44 -13.52 -27.16 5.36
N GLU A 45 -14.09 -28.23 5.91
CA GLU A 45 -13.64 -28.80 7.19
C GLU A 45 -12.18 -29.24 7.13
N ARG A 46 -11.80 -29.97 6.06
CA ARG A 46 -10.42 -30.39 5.79
C ARG A 46 -9.50 -29.19 5.58
N PHE A 47 -9.95 -28.19 4.82
CA PHE A 47 -9.19 -26.96 4.57
C PHE A 47 -8.92 -26.19 5.87
N CYS A 48 -9.95 -25.96 6.69
CA CYS A 48 -9.82 -25.25 7.96
C CYS A 48 -8.93 -25.99 8.94
N SER A 49 -9.01 -27.33 8.98
CA SER A 49 -8.13 -28.17 9.80
C SER A 49 -6.66 -28.05 9.38
N ALA A 50 -6.39 -28.09 8.07
CA ALA A 50 -5.04 -27.90 7.54
C ALA A 50 -4.50 -26.48 7.81
N LEU A 51 -5.35 -25.46 7.65
CA LEU A 51 -5.02 -24.07 7.94
C LEU A 51 -4.66 -23.88 9.43
N ALA A 52 -5.47 -24.42 10.34
CA ALA A 52 -5.20 -24.37 11.77
C ALA A 52 -3.90 -25.10 12.14
N ALA A 53 -3.65 -26.26 11.54
CA ALA A 53 -2.40 -27.01 11.75
C ALA A 53 -1.16 -26.22 11.26
N ALA A 54 -1.25 -25.58 10.09
CA ALA A 54 -0.19 -24.72 9.57
C ALA A 54 0.05 -23.51 10.47
N MET A 55 -1.01 -22.84 10.95
CA MET A 55 -0.91 -21.75 11.92
C MET A 55 -0.24 -22.21 13.23
N HIS A 56 -0.64 -23.35 13.76
CA HIS A 56 -0.04 -23.92 14.97
C HIS A 56 1.45 -24.21 14.79
N ALA A 57 1.84 -24.77 13.65
CA ALA A 57 3.24 -25.03 13.31
C ALA A 57 4.09 -23.74 13.18
N LEU A 58 3.47 -22.59 12.91
CA LEU A 58 4.10 -21.27 12.95
C LEU A 58 4.13 -20.63 14.35
N GLY A 59 3.61 -21.31 15.37
CA GLY A 59 3.47 -20.77 16.72
C GLY A 59 2.32 -19.78 16.87
N ILE A 60 1.35 -19.79 15.95
CA ILE A 60 0.15 -18.96 16.02
C ILE A 60 -0.93 -19.74 16.78
N ALA A 61 -1.39 -19.17 17.89
CA ALA A 61 -2.47 -19.77 18.69
C ALA A 61 -3.83 -19.44 18.08
N VAL A 62 -4.49 -20.44 17.48
CA VAL A 62 -5.90 -20.32 17.06
C VAL A 62 -6.78 -20.35 18.31
N LEU A 63 -7.48 -19.25 18.55
CA LEU A 63 -8.31 -19.05 19.74
C LEU A 63 -9.63 -19.81 19.62
N SER A 64 -10.16 -20.24 20.76
CA SER A 64 -11.57 -20.58 20.89
C SER A 64 -12.46 -19.33 20.78
N GLN A 65 -13.76 -19.53 20.55
CA GLN A 65 -14.71 -18.42 20.47
C GLN A 65 -14.78 -17.66 21.80
N GLU A 66 -14.72 -18.38 22.92
CA GLU A 66 -14.75 -17.83 24.27
C GLU A 66 -13.52 -16.98 24.56
N GLU A 67 -12.32 -17.40 24.13
CA GLU A 67 -11.08 -16.63 24.29
C GLU A 67 -11.01 -15.39 23.38
N ALA A 68 -11.68 -15.44 22.23
CA ALA A 68 -11.68 -14.37 21.24
C ALA A 68 -12.76 -13.31 21.51
N SER A 69 -13.80 -13.65 22.27
CA SER A 69 -14.98 -12.80 22.51
C SER A 69 -14.95 -12.15 23.90
N GLY A 70 -15.47 -10.93 24.01
CA GLY A 70 -15.78 -10.31 25.30
C GLY A 70 -17.09 -10.80 25.90
N ASP A 71 -17.44 -10.30 27.08
CA ASP A 71 -18.65 -10.66 27.82
C ASP A 71 -19.97 -10.39 27.05
N ASP A 72 -19.93 -9.48 26.06
CA ASP A 72 -21.06 -9.16 25.18
C ASP A 72 -21.17 -10.11 23.96
N GLY A 73 -20.30 -11.11 23.88
CA GLY A 73 -20.23 -12.07 22.78
C GLY A 73 -19.69 -11.49 21.48
N ARG A 74 -18.99 -10.34 21.53
CA ARG A 74 -18.31 -9.73 20.38
C ARG A 74 -16.81 -9.96 20.42
N PHE A 75 -16.21 -10.15 19.26
CA PHE A 75 -14.77 -10.30 19.08
C PHE A 75 -14.01 -9.02 19.45
N ALA A 76 -12.97 -9.19 20.27
CA ALA A 76 -12.11 -8.10 20.70
C ALA A 76 -11.29 -7.52 19.53
N PRO A 77 -10.87 -6.24 19.59
CA PRO A 77 -9.96 -5.65 18.60
C PRO A 77 -8.64 -6.44 18.51
N GLY A 78 -8.09 -6.53 17.30
CA GLY A 78 -6.90 -7.30 16.95
C GLY A 78 -7.16 -8.77 16.61
N THR A 79 -8.41 -9.23 16.70
CA THR A 79 -8.79 -10.62 16.36
C THR A 79 -9.02 -10.76 14.86
N VAL A 80 -8.52 -11.86 14.28
CA VAL A 80 -8.79 -12.24 12.89
C VAL A 80 -9.86 -13.34 12.87
N ILE A 81 -10.96 -13.09 12.16
CA ILE A 81 -12.11 -13.98 12.12
C ILE A 81 -12.10 -14.76 10.81
N LEU A 82 -11.85 -16.06 10.87
CA LEU A 82 -11.93 -16.98 9.75
C LEU A 82 -13.35 -17.55 9.68
N ALA A 83 -14.15 -17.13 8.72
CA ALA A 83 -15.57 -17.47 8.57
C ALA A 83 -15.78 -18.41 7.38
N PRO A 84 -15.69 -19.74 7.57
CA PRO A 84 -15.92 -20.70 6.50
C PRO A 84 -17.41 -20.88 6.18
N GLY A 85 -17.71 -21.04 4.90
CA GLY A 85 -19.07 -21.27 4.40
C GLY A 85 -19.91 -20.00 4.31
N TYR A 86 -21.23 -20.21 4.25
CA TYR A 86 -22.21 -19.16 4.05
C TYR A 86 -22.97 -18.86 5.32
N PHE A 87 -23.06 -17.57 5.66
CA PHE A 87 -23.78 -17.12 6.85
C PHE A 87 -25.06 -16.37 6.47
N PRO A 88 -26.19 -16.63 7.15
CA PRO A 88 -27.34 -15.74 7.08
C PRO A 88 -27.00 -14.40 7.76
N ASP A 89 -27.76 -13.35 7.42
CA ASP A 89 -27.48 -11.99 7.87
C ASP A 89 -27.36 -11.87 9.40
N SER A 90 -28.17 -12.59 10.17
CA SER A 90 -28.12 -12.57 11.64
C SER A 90 -26.84 -13.15 12.24
N LEU A 91 -26.09 -13.93 11.47
CA LEU A 91 -24.89 -14.62 11.91
C LEU A 91 -23.60 -14.12 11.25
N LEU A 92 -23.66 -13.13 10.35
CA LEU A 92 -22.45 -12.56 9.74
C LEU A 92 -21.44 -12.10 10.80
N ALA A 93 -20.17 -12.44 10.61
CA ALA A 93 -19.08 -12.09 11.52
C ALA A 93 -18.98 -10.57 11.76
N ILE A 94 -19.32 -9.74 10.76
CA ILE A 94 -19.35 -8.28 10.86
C ILE A 94 -20.28 -7.78 11.99
N ASN A 95 -21.32 -8.54 12.34
CA ASN A 95 -22.26 -8.18 13.41
C ASN A 95 -21.74 -8.57 14.80
N ARG A 96 -20.61 -9.29 14.84
CA ARG A 96 -19.96 -9.81 16.05
C ARG A 96 -18.62 -9.13 16.33
N VAL A 97 -18.19 -8.13 15.57
CA VAL A 97 -16.94 -7.41 15.87
C VAL A 97 -17.22 -6.12 16.64
N THR A 98 -16.28 -5.75 17.50
CA THR A 98 -16.33 -4.48 18.26
C THR A 98 -15.91 -3.28 17.40
N THR A 99 -15.11 -3.50 16.35
CA THR A 99 -14.66 -2.47 15.41
C THR A 99 -14.43 -3.07 14.02
N LEU A 100 -14.54 -2.25 12.98
CA LEU A 100 -14.21 -2.66 11.61
C LEU A 100 -12.75 -2.40 11.25
N TYR A 101 -12.06 -1.57 12.03
CA TYR A 101 -10.76 -1.01 11.68
C TYR A 101 -9.59 -1.78 12.31
N ASN A 102 -9.89 -2.78 13.13
CA ASN A 102 -8.90 -3.61 13.80
C ASN A 102 -9.46 -5.03 13.99
N ASN A 103 -10.23 -5.52 13.02
CA ASN A 103 -10.72 -6.89 13.00
C ASN A 103 -10.79 -7.32 11.54
N ILE A 104 -9.83 -8.14 11.11
CA ILE A 104 -9.85 -8.70 9.76
C ILE A 104 -10.84 -9.86 9.75
N ILE A 105 -11.74 -9.85 8.78
CA ILE A 105 -12.73 -10.92 8.57
C ILE A 105 -12.38 -11.58 7.25
N VAL A 106 -12.22 -12.90 7.27
CA VAL A 106 -11.85 -13.71 6.12
C VAL A 106 -13.02 -14.63 5.79
N GLY A 107 -13.65 -14.47 4.63
CA GLY A 107 -14.63 -15.43 4.14
C GLY A 107 -13.94 -16.59 3.45
N ILE A 108 -14.28 -17.84 3.78
CA ILE A 108 -13.67 -19.04 3.17
C ILE A 108 -14.77 -19.85 2.49
N TYR A 109 -14.74 -19.98 1.16
CA TYR A 109 -15.85 -20.54 0.38
C TYR A 109 -15.46 -21.80 -0.37
N ASP A 110 -16.43 -22.71 -0.48
CA ASP A 110 -16.28 -24.00 -1.11
C ASP A 110 -16.59 -23.98 -2.61
N GLU A 111 -15.98 -23.04 -3.32
CA GLU A 111 -16.25 -22.78 -4.72
C GLU A 111 -15.02 -22.15 -5.38
N PRO A 112 -14.89 -22.22 -6.72
CA PRO A 112 -13.85 -21.50 -7.42
C PRO A 112 -14.01 -19.99 -7.22
N ALA A 113 -12.89 -19.25 -7.26
CA ALA A 113 -12.92 -17.81 -7.27
C ALA A 113 -13.76 -17.30 -8.46
N PRO A 114 -14.49 -16.17 -8.33
CA PRO A 114 -15.33 -15.59 -9.38
C PRO A 114 -14.46 -14.88 -10.44
N LEU A 115 -13.46 -15.60 -10.95
CA LEU A 115 -12.44 -15.13 -11.87
C LEU A 115 -12.51 -15.99 -13.13
N SER A 116 -13.04 -15.42 -14.21
CA SER A 116 -12.97 -16.06 -15.52
C SER A 116 -11.63 -15.72 -16.19
N PRO A 117 -10.96 -16.69 -16.83
CA PRO A 117 -9.76 -16.45 -17.63
C PRO A 117 -9.98 -15.41 -18.74
N GLU A 118 -11.20 -15.30 -19.25
CA GLU A 118 -11.60 -14.36 -20.30
C GLU A 118 -11.89 -12.95 -19.77
N SER A 119 -12.18 -12.80 -18.46
CA SER A 119 -12.47 -11.49 -17.86
C SER A 119 -11.26 -10.56 -17.89
N LEU A 120 -11.50 -9.29 -18.19
CA LEU A 120 -10.50 -8.24 -18.12
C LEU A 120 -10.08 -8.02 -16.65
N PRO A 121 -8.84 -7.54 -16.37
CA PRO A 121 -8.36 -7.32 -15.02
C PRO A 121 -9.29 -6.45 -14.13
N GLN A 122 -9.91 -5.41 -14.71
CA GLN A 122 -10.87 -4.57 -13.99
C GLN A 122 -12.17 -5.31 -13.64
N GLU A 123 -12.67 -6.19 -14.51
CA GLU A 123 -13.87 -6.99 -14.26
C GLU A 123 -13.64 -8.00 -13.14
N ARG A 124 -12.46 -8.64 -13.13
CA ARG A 124 -12.02 -9.54 -12.06
C ARG A 124 -11.99 -8.83 -10.71
N LEU A 125 -11.44 -7.63 -10.68
CA LEU A 125 -11.38 -6.79 -9.49
C LEU A 125 -12.78 -6.42 -8.98
N ASP A 126 -13.65 -5.97 -9.87
CA ASP A 126 -15.02 -5.58 -9.52
C ASP A 126 -15.82 -6.77 -8.99
N ALA A 127 -15.62 -7.97 -9.52
CA ALA A 127 -16.21 -9.20 -9.01
C ALA A 127 -15.73 -9.55 -7.59
N ILE A 128 -14.42 -9.45 -7.32
CA ILE A 128 -13.83 -9.66 -5.98
C ILE A 128 -14.41 -8.64 -4.99
N VAL A 129 -14.40 -7.37 -5.34
CA VAL A 129 -14.87 -6.28 -4.48
C VAL A 129 -16.37 -6.39 -4.21
N GLY A 130 -17.15 -6.74 -5.24
CA GLY A 130 -18.58 -7.04 -5.10
C GLY A 130 -18.81 -8.16 -4.10
N ARG A 131 -18.00 -9.22 -4.16
CA ARG A 131 -18.11 -10.34 -3.21
C ARG A 131 -17.70 -9.96 -1.78
N LEU A 132 -16.61 -9.20 -1.62
CA LEU A 132 -16.18 -8.65 -0.32
C LEU A 132 -17.29 -7.81 0.32
N ALA A 133 -17.89 -6.91 -0.46
CA ALA A 133 -18.96 -6.01 -0.01
C ALA A 133 -20.26 -6.77 0.32
N ARG A 134 -20.63 -7.75 -0.50
CA ARG A 134 -21.82 -8.59 -0.29
C ARG A 134 -21.71 -9.37 1.01
N ASP A 135 -20.57 -10.01 1.25
CA ASP A 135 -20.37 -10.90 2.40
C ASP A 135 -19.80 -10.20 3.64
N MET A 136 -19.52 -8.90 3.55
CA MET A 136 -19.03 -8.07 4.65
C MET A 136 -17.71 -8.61 5.24
N VAL A 137 -16.80 -9.00 4.35
CA VAL A 137 -15.48 -9.54 4.69
C VAL A 137 -14.36 -8.69 4.04
N HIS A 138 -13.14 -8.84 4.54
CA HIS A 138 -11.97 -8.06 4.11
C HIS A 138 -11.05 -8.86 3.16
N ILE A 139 -11.04 -10.19 3.31
CA ILE A 139 -10.27 -11.12 2.50
C ILE A 139 -11.20 -12.28 2.13
N LEU A 140 -11.10 -12.75 0.89
CA LEU A 140 -11.79 -13.95 0.41
C LEU A 140 -10.76 -15.06 0.22
N ILE A 141 -11.13 -16.26 0.64
CA ILE A 141 -10.45 -17.50 0.30
C ILE A 141 -11.44 -18.38 -0.45
N PHE A 142 -11.05 -18.84 -1.63
CA PHE A 142 -11.84 -19.76 -2.45
C PHE A 142 -11.13 -21.11 -2.52
N VAL A 143 -11.85 -22.19 -2.21
CA VAL A 143 -11.32 -23.55 -2.15
C VAL A 143 -11.97 -24.37 -3.27
N ALA A 144 -11.14 -24.88 -4.17
CA ALA A 144 -11.52 -25.78 -5.25
C ALA A 144 -10.91 -27.17 -5.02
N ASP A 145 -11.15 -28.10 -5.96
CA ASP A 145 -10.74 -29.51 -5.79
C ASP A 145 -9.22 -29.71 -5.73
N HIS A 146 -8.47 -28.87 -6.44
CA HIS A 146 -7.01 -29.00 -6.61
C HIS A 146 -6.25 -27.70 -6.37
N SER A 147 -6.96 -26.64 -6.00
CA SER A 147 -6.39 -25.31 -5.81
C SER A 147 -7.17 -24.52 -4.77
N TRP A 148 -6.55 -23.46 -4.28
CA TRP A 148 -7.25 -22.42 -3.55
C TRP A 148 -6.64 -21.06 -3.87
N SER A 149 -7.42 -20.01 -3.62
CA SER A 149 -7.03 -18.64 -3.96
C SER A 149 -7.31 -17.69 -2.82
N ILE A 150 -6.46 -16.68 -2.66
CA ILE A 150 -6.68 -15.53 -1.78
C ILE A 150 -7.00 -14.32 -2.65
N CYS A 151 -8.08 -13.61 -2.34
CA CYS A 151 -8.44 -12.35 -2.99
C CYS A 151 -8.58 -11.24 -1.95
N THR A 152 -7.99 -10.08 -2.21
CA THR A 152 -7.99 -8.93 -1.30
C THR A 152 -8.66 -7.70 -1.92
N MET A 153 -9.07 -6.76 -1.06
CA MET A 153 -9.77 -5.53 -1.47
C MET A 153 -8.96 -4.64 -2.40
N ASN A 154 -7.63 -4.69 -2.37
CA ASN A 154 -6.75 -3.93 -3.25
C ASN A 154 -6.44 -4.63 -4.59
N GLY A 155 -7.19 -5.69 -4.94
CA GLY A 155 -7.02 -6.41 -6.20
C GLY A 155 -5.92 -7.45 -6.25
N GLY A 156 -5.28 -7.73 -5.11
CA GLY A 156 -4.34 -8.84 -5.01
C GLY A 156 -5.06 -10.18 -5.14
N VAL A 157 -4.60 -11.01 -6.08
CA VAL A 157 -5.04 -12.41 -6.24
C VAL A 157 -3.83 -13.31 -6.17
N VAL A 158 -3.84 -14.29 -5.28
CA VAL A 158 -2.80 -15.32 -5.19
C VAL A 158 -3.45 -16.68 -5.34
N ASN A 159 -2.94 -17.50 -6.26
CA ASN A 159 -3.44 -18.83 -6.54
C ASN A 159 -2.42 -19.87 -6.08
N PHE A 160 -2.90 -20.93 -5.44
CA PHE A 160 -2.12 -22.05 -4.96
C PHE A 160 -2.60 -23.33 -5.66
N ASN A 161 -1.68 -24.04 -6.30
CA ASN A 161 -1.98 -25.26 -7.06
C ASN A 161 -1.94 -26.51 -6.16
N THR A 162 -2.45 -26.37 -4.95
CA THR A 162 -2.59 -27.43 -3.95
C THR A 162 -4.01 -27.42 -3.41
N PRO A 163 -4.59 -28.56 -2.99
CA PRO A 163 -5.95 -28.58 -2.44
C PRO A 163 -6.05 -28.04 -1.01
N LEU A 164 -4.92 -27.92 -0.30
CA LEU A 164 -4.85 -27.57 1.11
C LEU A 164 -3.66 -26.63 1.35
N PRO A 165 -3.76 -25.69 2.30
CA PRO A 165 -2.69 -24.76 2.61
C PRO A 165 -1.53 -25.50 3.28
N CYS A 166 -0.30 -25.27 2.80
CA CYS A 166 0.90 -25.74 3.48
C CYS A 166 1.50 -24.65 4.39
N LEU A 167 2.52 -25.02 5.16
CA LEU A 167 3.21 -24.12 6.09
C LEU A 167 3.72 -22.86 5.39
N GLU A 168 4.36 -23.02 4.22
CA GLU A 168 4.97 -21.94 3.47
C GLU A 168 3.92 -21.00 2.87
N ASP A 169 2.80 -21.53 2.34
CA ASP A 169 1.70 -20.72 1.82
C ASP A 169 1.14 -19.79 2.91
N VAL A 170 0.92 -20.35 4.11
CA VAL A 170 0.39 -19.60 5.25
C VAL A 170 1.41 -18.57 5.73
N ARG A 171 2.66 -18.98 5.89
CA ARG A 171 3.75 -18.13 6.40
C ARG A 171 4.06 -16.95 5.48
N ASN A 172 4.25 -17.24 4.20
CA ASN A 172 4.80 -16.29 3.26
C ASN A 172 3.71 -15.43 2.62
N THR A 173 2.47 -15.88 2.56
CA THR A 173 1.38 -15.12 1.91
C THR A 173 0.26 -14.72 2.85
N LEU A 174 -0.28 -15.66 3.62
CA LEU A 174 -1.50 -15.39 4.39
C LEU A 174 -1.21 -14.55 5.64
N VAL A 175 -0.22 -14.91 6.45
CA VAL A 175 0.15 -14.19 7.69
C VAL A 175 0.38 -12.68 7.45
N PRO A 176 1.15 -12.25 6.42
CA PRO A 176 1.30 -10.83 6.11
C PRO A 176 -0.03 -10.12 5.82
N LYS A 177 -0.94 -10.78 5.10
CA LYS A 177 -2.28 -10.22 4.77
C LYS A 177 -3.21 -10.18 5.99
N LEU A 178 -3.07 -11.13 6.92
CA LEU A 178 -3.85 -11.18 8.16
C LEU A 178 -3.32 -10.26 9.27
N THR A 179 -2.16 -9.63 9.08
CA THR A 179 -1.57 -8.71 10.07
C THR A 179 -1.56 -7.25 9.62
N ALA A 180 -1.82 -6.98 8.35
CA ALA A 180 -1.79 -5.65 7.75
C ALA A 180 -3.13 -5.33 7.09
N GLN A 181 -4.09 -4.85 7.89
CA GLN A 181 -5.41 -4.45 7.38
C GLN A 181 -5.33 -3.16 6.59
N VAL A 182 -5.93 -3.14 5.40
CA VAL A 182 -6.12 -1.90 4.62
C VAL A 182 -7.20 -1.07 5.29
N VAL A 183 -6.82 0.06 5.86
CA VAL A 183 -7.74 1.03 6.46
C VAL A 183 -7.59 2.37 5.73
N PRO A 184 -8.69 2.96 5.20
CA PRO A 184 -8.60 4.27 4.60
C PRO A 184 -8.11 5.32 5.61
N PRO A 185 -7.23 6.26 5.21
CA PRO A 185 -6.84 7.38 6.06
C PRO A 185 -8.08 8.13 6.54
N ARG A 186 -8.18 8.36 7.85
CA ARG A 186 -9.31 9.07 8.44
C ARG A 186 -9.09 10.58 8.35
N GLY A 187 -10.17 11.33 8.17
CA GLY A 187 -10.09 12.79 8.12
C GLY A 187 -9.46 13.40 9.38
N GLU A 188 -9.65 12.78 10.54
CA GLU A 188 -9.08 13.22 11.83
C GLU A 188 -7.55 13.07 11.91
N GLU A 189 -6.98 12.16 11.13
CA GLU A 189 -5.54 11.92 11.05
C GLU A 189 -4.83 12.93 10.15
N LEU A 190 -5.60 13.69 9.37
CA LEU A 190 -5.12 14.61 8.35
C LEU A 190 -5.48 16.05 8.69
N ASP A 191 -4.55 16.97 8.45
CA ASP A 191 -4.89 18.39 8.40
C ASP A 191 -5.50 18.72 7.03
N ILE A 192 -6.83 18.75 6.94
CA ILE A 192 -7.55 19.00 5.68
C ILE A 192 -7.76 20.49 5.47
N GLN A 193 -7.20 20.99 4.37
CA GLN A 193 -7.26 22.38 3.93
C GLN A 193 -8.15 22.47 2.67
N HIS A 194 -9.44 22.68 2.89
CA HIS A 194 -10.42 22.73 1.81
C HIS A 194 -10.21 23.93 0.88
N GLY A 195 -10.16 23.66 -0.43
CA GLY A 195 -10.04 24.69 -1.47
C GLY A 195 -8.71 25.43 -1.49
N ALA A 196 -7.70 24.93 -0.78
CA ALA A 196 -6.40 25.59 -0.64
C ALA A 196 -5.46 25.35 -1.84
N LEU A 197 -5.75 24.36 -2.68
CA LEU A 197 -4.94 24.07 -3.87
C LEU A 197 -5.30 25.02 -5.03
N GLN A 198 -4.31 25.81 -5.44
CA GLN A 198 -4.41 26.81 -6.52
C GLN A 198 -4.34 26.16 -7.91
N SER A 199 -5.46 25.57 -8.33
CA SER A 199 -5.63 24.81 -9.58
C SER A 199 -5.57 25.65 -10.88
N GLY A 200 -5.39 26.97 -10.79
CA GLY A 200 -5.22 27.87 -11.94
C GLY A 200 -3.81 28.45 -12.09
N SER A 201 -2.86 28.04 -11.24
CA SER A 201 -1.47 28.53 -11.31
C SER A 201 -0.70 27.89 -12.47
N ALA A 202 0.30 28.60 -13.02
CA ALA A 202 1.15 28.07 -14.08
C ALA A 202 1.93 26.81 -13.64
N GLU A 203 2.34 26.76 -12.37
CA GLU A 203 2.99 25.58 -11.77
C GLU A 203 2.03 24.38 -11.77
N PHE A 204 0.79 24.58 -11.35
CA PHE A 204 -0.23 23.53 -11.37
C PHE A 204 -0.49 23.03 -12.79
N GLU A 205 -0.70 23.93 -13.75
CA GLU A 205 -1.00 23.55 -15.15
C GLU A 205 0.16 22.76 -15.79
N ALA A 206 1.41 23.09 -15.46
CA ALA A 206 2.58 22.33 -15.91
C ALA A 206 2.60 20.90 -15.34
N ILE A 207 2.29 20.74 -14.05
CA ILE A 207 2.19 19.43 -13.40
C ILE A 207 1.00 18.65 -13.97
N ALA A 208 -0.16 19.30 -14.09
CA ALA A 208 -1.38 18.71 -14.63
C ALA A 208 -1.17 18.15 -16.04
N LYS A 209 -0.39 18.83 -16.89
CA LYS A 209 -0.04 18.34 -18.22
C LYS A 209 0.69 16.99 -18.17
N ASP A 210 1.69 16.84 -17.31
CA ASP A 210 2.44 15.57 -17.13
C ASP A 210 1.53 14.44 -16.63
N PHE A 211 0.59 14.75 -15.72
CA PHE A 211 -0.43 13.80 -15.27
C PHE A 211 -1.41 13.36 -16.37
N LEU A 212 -1.87 14.30 -17.20
CA LEU A 212 -2.79 14.02 -18.30
C LEU A 212 -2.12 13.19 -19.40
N GLU A 213 -0.86 13.48 -19.70
CA GLU A 213 -0.07 12.70 -20.66
C GLU A 213 0.19 11.28 -20.15
N CYS A 214 0.59 11.13 -18.88
CA CYS A 214 0.71 9.84 -18.22
C CYS A 214 -0.63 9.06 -18.24
N SER A 215 -1.74 9.71 -17.89
CA SER A 215 -3.08 9.12 -17.94
C SER A 215 -3.43 8.60 -19.34
N ALA A 216 -3.12 9.38 -20.38
CA ALA A 216 -3.36 9.00 -21.76
C ALA A 216 -2.52 7.78 -22.18
N LEU A 217 -1.24 7.73 -21.80
CA LEU A 217 -0.35 6.61 -22.10
C LEU A 217 -0.87 5.31 -21.44
N TRP A 218 -1.20 5.34 -20.15
CA TRP A 218 -1.70 4.18 -19.42
C TRP A 218 -3.13 3.76 -19.79
N SER A 219 -3.89 4.57 -20.52
CA SER A 219 -5.31 4.31 -20.83
C SER A 219 -5.57 2.98 -21.55
N LYS A 220 -4.56 2.43 -22.23
CA LYS A 220 -4.63 1.16 -22.97
C LYS A 220 -3.98 -0.02 -22.25
N ASN A 221 -3.43 0.19 -21.05
CA ASN A 221 -2.71 -0.84 -20.32
C ASN A 221 -3.66 -1.69 -19.48
N ALA A 222 -3.56 -3.02 -19.61
CA ALA A 222 -4.41 -3.94 -18.86
C ALA A 222 -4.03 -4.07 -17.37
N CYS A 223 -2.82 -3.69 -16.99
CA CYS A 223 -2.29 -3.78 -15.63
C CYS A 223 -2.57 -2.54 -14.77
N LEU A 224 -3.07 -1.44 -15.37
CA LEU A 224 -3.58 -0.31 -14.62
C LEU A 224 -5.05 -0.54 -14.27
N LEU A 225 -5.28 -1.14 -13.10
CA LEU A 225 -6.58 -1.12 -12.43
C LEU A 225 -6.90 0.32 -12.05
N THR A 226 -8.09 0.82 -12.38
CA THR A 226 -8.38 2.26 -12.26
C THR A 226 -9.30 2.56 -11.08
N HIS A 227 -10.43 1.89 -11.01
CA HIS A 227 -11.52 2.27 -10.11
C HIS A 227 -12.59 1.18 -9.99
N THR A 228 -13.03 0.90 -8.76
CA THR A 228 -14.27 0.17 -8.49
C THR A 228 -15.29 1.08 -7.83
N SER A 229 -16.46 1.20 -8.44
CA SER A 229 -17.58 2.00 -7.91
C SER A 229 -18.24 1.29 -6.73
N THR A 230 -18.62 2.03 -5.69
CA THR A 230 -19.55 1.51 -4.68
C THR A 230 -21.01 1.56 -5.15
N GLU A 231 -21.30 2.43 -6.12
CA GLU A 231 -22.59 2.55 -6.81
C GLU A 231 -22.65 1.47 -7.90
N GLY A 232 -23.20 0.31 -7.53
CA GLY A 232 -23.29 -0.86 -8.42
C GLY A 232 -22.97 -2.19 -7.72
N LEU A 233 -22.34 -2.16 -6.54
CA LEU A 233 -22.08 -3.38 -5.78
C LEU A 233 -23.38 -3.99 -5.24
N GLU A 234 -23.44 -5.31 -5.23
CA GLU A 234 -24.53 -6.07 -4.62
C GLU A 234 -24.36 -6.10 -3.10
N TYR A 235 -25.29 -5.48 -2.38
CA TYR A 235 -25.32 -5.50 -0.92
C TYR A 235 -26.47 -6.38 -0.45
N ARG A 236 -26.25 -7.15 0.62
CA ARG A 236 -27.31 -7.95 1.26
C ARG A 236 -28.50 -7.11 1.72
N SER A 237 -28.25 -5.88 2.19
CA SER A 237 -29.30 -4.94 2.58
C SER A 237 -28.79 -3.49 2.61
N ASN A 238 -29.74 -2.54 2.69
CA ASN A 238 -29.42 -1.12 2.90
C ASN A 238 -28.66 -0.87 4.22
N PHE A 239 -28.81 -1.74 5.22
CA PHE A 239 -28.04 -1.64 6.45
C PHE A 239 -26.55 -1.90 6.20
N TYR A 240 -26.21 -2.98 5.49
CA TYR A 240 -24.84 -3.33 5.14
C TYR A 240 -24.21 -2.33 4.16
N LYS A 241 -24.98 -1.81 3.20
CA LYS A 241 -24.53 -0.70 2.34
C LYS A 241 -24.05 0.50 3.16
N ARG A 242 -24.77 0.88 4.22
CA ARG A 242 -24.34 1.97 5.12
C ARG A 242 -23.10 1.63 5.93
N ILE A 243 -22.91 0.36 6.31
CA ILE A 243 -21.69 -0.08 7.00
C ILE A 243 -20.48 0.06 6.06
N VAL A 244 -20.57 -0.46 4.83
CA VAL A 244 -19.50 -0.33 3.83
C VAL A 244 -19.19 1.14 3.55
N ALA A 245 -20.21 1.97 3.35
CA ALA A 245 -20.01 3.41 3.15
C ALA A 245 -19.28 4.07 4.32
N ARG A 246 -19.56 3.68 5.57
CA ARG A 246 -18.84 4.18 6.75
C ARG A 246 -17.41 3.65 6.83
N TYR A 247 -17.20 2.36 6.54
CA TYR A 247 -15.87 1.77 6.51
C TYR A 247 -14.95 2.49 5.52
N LEU A 248 -15.47 2.82 4.34
CA LEU A 248 -14.76 3.55 3.29
C LEU A 248 -14.72 5.08 3.51
N ASP A 249 -15.17 5.59 4.66
CA ASP A 249 -15.28 7.02 5.01
C ASP A 249 -16.00 7.84 3.91
N GLN A 250 -17.16 7.31 3.50
CA GLN A 250 -18.11 7.89 2.54
C GLN A 250 -17.53 8.13 1.13
N ARG A 251 -16.43 7.44 0.77
CA ARG A 251 -15.91 7.45 -0.60
C ARG A 251 -16.90 6.77 -1.55
N SER A 252 -17.03 7.31 -2.77
CA SER A 252 -17.87 6.75 -3.83
C SER A 252 -17.29 5.51 -4.50
N GLY A 253 -16.00 5.25 -4.29
CA GLY A 253 -15.28 4.14 -4.92
C GLY A 253 -13.88 3.96 -4.33
N MET A 254 -13.23 2.89 -4.77
CA MET A 254 -11.83 2.60 -4.48
C MET A 254 -11.01 2.78 -5.75
N SER A 255 -9.85 3.41 -5.62
CA SER A 255 -8.89 3.55 -6.72
C SER A 255 -7.70 2.65 -6.45
N TYR A 256 -7.15 2.09 -7.52
CA TYR A 256 -6.02 1.16 -7.46
C TYR A 256 -4.84 1.78 -8.20
N GLY A 257 -3.62 1.58 -7.71
CA GLY A 257 -2.48 2.34 -8.21
C GLY A 257 -2.54 3.81 -7.79
N PHE A 258 -1.49 4.56 -8.13
CA PHE A 258 -1.49 6.02 -8.02
C PHE A 258 -0.53 6.63 -9.05
N PHE A 259 -0.85 7.85 -9.46
CA PHE A 259 0.12 8.77 -10.04
C PHE A 259 0.41 9.85 -9.02
N ALA A 260 1.69 10.13 -8.80
CA ALA A 260 2.11 11.12 -7.84
C ALA A 260 3.39 11.83 -8.31
N ARG A 261 3.50 13.10 -7.98
CA ARG A 261 4.67 13.93 -8.24
C ARG A 261 5.06 14.63 -6.95
N GLN A 262 6.18 14.23 -6.37
CA GLN A 262 6.82 15.00 -5.32
C GLN A 262 7.20 16.35 -5.90
N LEU A 263 6.80 17.42 -5.22
CA LEU A 263 7.17 18.78 -5.60
C LEU A 263 8.63 19.05 -5.21
N PRO A 264 9.29 20.03 -5.86
CA PRO A 264 10.68 20.33 -5.59
C PRO A 264 10.99 20.54 -4.11
N VAL A 265 12.05 19.92 -3.61
CA VAL A 265 12.49 20.05 -2.21
C VAL A 265 14.01 20.22 -2.14
N THR A 266 14.43 21.33 -1.54
CA THR A 266 15.85 21.55 -1.23
C THR A 266 16.16 20.91 0.12
N VAL A 267 17.20 20.07 0.15
CA VAL A 267 17.64 19.37 1.36
C VAL A 267 19.03 19.86 1.79
N LYS A 268 19.35 19.66 3.06
CA LYS A 268 20.68 19.92 3.61
C LYS A 268 21.49 18.62 3.62
N PRO A 269 22.83 18.65 3.47
CA PRO A 269 23.65 17.45 3.59
C PRO A 269 23.50 16.77 4.96
N ALA A 270 23.55 15.44 4.97
CA ALA A 270 23.59 14.65 6.19
C ALA A 270 24.93 14.80 6.94
N LEU A 271 24.92 14.68 8.27
CA LEU A 271 26.15 14.72 9.07
C LEU A 271 26.60 13.31 9.42
N VAL A 272 27.85 12.97 9.16
CA VAL A 272 28.44 11.69 9.60
C VAL A 272 28.77 11.79 11.09
N LEU A 273 28.26 10.86 11.89
CA LEU A 273 28.65 10.74 13.29
C LEU A 273 29.99 10.00 13.39
N GLY A 274 30.96 10.60 14.10
CA GLY A 274 32.22 9.92 14.44
C GLY A 274 32.00 8.76 15.39
N GLU A 275 32.93 7.79 15.40
CA GLU A 275 32.84 6.54 16.18
C GLU A 275 32.73 6.73 17.70
N SER A 276 33.02 7.93 18.23
CA SER A 276 32.97 8.25 19.67
C SER A 276 31.70 8.98 20.13
N ALA A 277 30.72 9.23 19.26
CA ALA A 277 29.48 9.89 19.65
C ALA A 277 28.60 8.92 20.45
N SER A 278 28.63 9.04 21.78
CA SER A 278 27.79 8.29 22.72
C SER A 278 26.30 8.41 22.38
N THR A 279 25.57 7.32 22.58
CA THR A 279 24.15 7.11 22.26
C THR A 279 23.14 8.05 22.96
N ASP A 280 23.58 8.92 23.88
CA ASP A 280 22.71 9.53 24.89
C ASP A 280 22.60 11.07 24.89
N HIS A 281 23.09 11.77 23.87
CA HIS A 281 22.95 13.23 23.80
C HIS A 281 21.85 13.67 22.84
N ARG A 282 20.58 13.58 23.30
CA ARG A 282 19.46 14.31 22.71
C ARG A 282 19.62 15.81 22.98
N GLY A 283 20.40 16.50 22.15
CA GLY A 283 20.40 17.96 22.11
C GLY A 283 19.09 18.50 21.54
N GLU A 284 18.70 19.72 21.91
CA GLU A 284 17.46 20.41 21.49
C GLU A 284 17.31 20.57 19.96
N ASN A 285 18.36 20.31 19.16
CA ASN A 285 18.36 20.32 17.70
C ASN A 285 18.22 18.92 17.04
N GLU A 286 18.03 17.84 17.80
CA GLU A 286 17.83 16.48 17.26
C GLU A 286 16.40 16.22 16.75
N SER A 287 15.41 17.05 17.09
CA SER A 287 14.00 16.79 16.72
C SER A 287 13.75 16.75 15.20
N ASP A 288 14.58 17.46 14.43
CA ASP A 288 14.42 17.63 12.98
C ASP A 288 15.36 16.73 12.18
N ARG A 289 15.97 15.74 12.84
CA ARG A 289 16.92 14.82 12.23
C ARG A 289 16.61 13.39 12.60
N VAL A 290 16.92 12.48 11.69
CA VAL A 290 16.81 11.04 11.91
C VAL A 290 18.18 10.39 11.81
N ARG A 291 18.47 9.44 12.70
CA ARG A 291 19.65 8.59 12.61
C ARG A 291 19.40 7.49 11.58
N ILE A 292 20.24 7.43 10.56
CA ILE A 292 20.21 6.41 9.51
C ILE A 292 21.60 5.81 9.41
N ARG A 293 21.67 4.47 9.35
CA ARG A 293 22.92 3.76 9.05
C ARG A 293 22.97 3.46 7.55
N VAL A 294 24.08 3.80 6.89
CA VAL A 294 24.37 3.51 5.46
C VAL A 294 25.86 3.22 5.32
N LEU A 295 26.24 2.16 4.61
CA LEU A 295 27.63 1.69 4.44
C LEU A 295 28.38 1.53 5.77
N GLY A 296 27.68 1.01 6.78
CA GLY A 296 28.21 0.87 8.15
C GLY A 296 28.42 2.19 8.92
N ARG A 297 28.19 3.35 8.31
CA ARG A 297 28.31 4.67 8.94
C ARG A 297 26.97 5.13 9.48
N THR A 298 26.96 5.71 10.67
CA THR A 298 25.74 6.34 11.22
C THR A 298 25.72 7.81 10.84
N MET A 299 24.63 8.26 10.27
CA MET A 299 24.45 9.63 9.81
C MET A 299 23.23 10.27 10.48
N LEU A 300 23.33 11.56 10.82
CA LEU A 300 22.20 12.40 11.18
C LEU A 300 21.67 13.09 9.93
N VAL A 301 20.50 12.65 9.48
CA VAL A 301 19.88 13.11 8.23
C VAL A 301 18.76 14.10 8.56
N PRO A 302 18.83 15.36 8.10
CA PRO A 302 17.73 16.32 8.23
C PRO A 302 16.44 15.80 7.62
N VAL A 303 15.33 16.03 8.31
CA VAL A 303 13.98 15.62 7.88
C VAL A 303 13.25 16.85 7.34
N PRO A 304 13.17 17.03 6.01
CA PRO A 304 12.47 18.18 5.44
C PRO A 304 10.96 17.96 5.44
N GLN A 305 10.22 19.05 5.23
CA GLN A 305 8.83 18.95 4.81
C GLN A 305 8.78 18.48 3.36
N VAL A 306 7.86 17.57 3.04
CA VAL A 306 7.63 17.08 1.68
C VAL A 306 6.22 17.38 1.23
N ARG A 307 6.07 17.69 -0.05
CA ARG A 307 4.80 18.01 -0.71
C ARG A 307 4.68 17.17 -1.96
N VAL A 308 3.49 16.67 -2.24
CA VAL A 308 3.24 15.75 -3.36
C VAL A 308 1.90 16.10 -3.99
N MET A 309 1.89 16.31 -5.31
CA MET A 309 0.67 16.30 -6.10
C MET A 309 0.31 14.85 -6.39
N THR A 310 -0.94 14.44 -6.20
CA THR A 310 -1.38 13.07 -6.49
C THR A 310 -2.84 13.02 -6.89
N THR A 311 -3.25 11.91 -7.50
CA THR A 311 -4.65 11.62 -7.77
C THR A 311 -5.42 11.33 -6.47
N ARG A 312 -6.62 11.92 -6.31
CA ARG A 312 -7.54 11.62 -5.21
C ARG A 312 -8.06 10.18 -5.27
N SER A 313 -8.60 9.69 -4.15
CA SER A 313 -9.33 8.42 -4.14
C SER A 313 -10.60 8.51 -4.99
N GLY A 314 -10.92 7.43 -5.69
CA GLY A 314 -12.09 7.28 -6.55
C GLY A 314 -11.95 7.88 -7.94
N CYS A 315 -10.79 8.46 -8.32
CA CYS A 315 -10.59 8.97 -9.68
C CYS A 315 -10.45 7.83 -10.70
N ARG A 316 -10.85 8.09 -11.94
CA ARG A 316 -10.60 7.19 -13.08
C ARG A 316 -9.28 7.58 -13.74
N LYS A 317 -8.21 6.85 -13.44
CA LYS A 317 -6.85 7.21 -13.87
C LYS A 317 -6.62 7.23 -15.39
N ASN A 318 -7.46 6.55 -16.16
CA ASN A 318 -7.45 6.59 -17.63
C ASN A 318 -8.30 7.73 -18.22
N HIS A 319 -8.98 8.52 -17.37
CA HIS A 319 -9.80 9.66 -17.75
C HIS A 319 -9.74 10.73 -16.66
N LEU A 320 -8.52 11.25 -16.44
CA LEU A 320 -8.24 12.16 -15.34
C LEU A 320 -8.77 13.58 -15.63
N GLU A 321 -9.49 14.16 -14.68
CA GLU A 321 -9.85 15.58 -14.70
C GLU A 321 -8.97 16.37 -13.72
N ALA A 322 -7.88 16.97 -14.22
CA ALA A 322 -6.85 17.52 -13.33
C ALA A 322 -7.36 18.48 -12.23
N LYS A 323 -8.34 19.35 -12.57
CA LYS A 323 -8.85 20.38 -11.65
C LYS A 323 -9.74 19.84 -10.51
N SER A 324 -10.25 18.62 -10.65
CA SER A 324 -11.10 17.95 -9.66
C SER A 324 -10.43 16.72 -9.04
N ASP A 325 -9.54 16.06 -9.79
CA ASP A 325 -8.90 14.80 -9.40
C ASP A 325 -7.52 14.95 -8.78
N LEU A 326 -6.81 16.06 -9.00
CA LEU A 326 -5.50 16.27 -8.37
C LEU A 326 -5.65 16.92 -7.01
N VAL A 327 -4.92 16.39 -6.03
CA VAL A 327 -4.83 16.93 -4.67
C VAL A 327 -3.38 17.08 -4.26
N GLU A 328 -3.07 18.02 -3.38
CA GLU A 328 -1.76 18.09 -2.75
C GLU A 328 -1.82 17.41 -1.39
N ILE A 329 -0.98 16.41 -1.18
CA ILE A 329 -0.68 15.87 0.15
C ILE A 329 0.71 16.29 0.57
N GLY A 330 0.98 16.27 1.87
CA GLY A 330 2.34 16.47 2.34
C GLY A 330 2.52 16.05 3.77
N LEU A 331 3.77 16.11 4.22
CA LEU A 331 4.20 15.71 5.56
C LEU A 331 4.96 16.88 6.18
N ILE A 332 4.43 17.38 7.30
CA ILE A 332 5.04 18.45 8.08
C ILE A 332 5.48 17.92 9.45
N GLN A 333 6.67 18.33 9.91
CA GLN A 333 7.10 18.04 11.27
C GLN A 333 6.39 18.98 12.24
N ARG A 334 5.63 18.43 13.18
CA ARG A 334 4.91 19.19 14.22
C ARG A 334 5.02 18.43 15.54
N ASN A 335 5.55 19.10 16.57
CA ASN A 335 5.76 18.50 17.90
C ASN A 335 6.60 17.22 17.87
N GLY A 336 7.66 17.18 17.05
CA GLY A 336 8.54 16.01 16.91
C GLY A 336 7.89 14.80 16.23
N ARG A 337 6.80 15.00 15.48
CA ARG A 337 6.14 13.96 14.69
C ARG A 337 5.73 14.49 13.32
N GLY A 338 5.89 13.65 12.30
CA GLY A 338 5.34 13.89 10.98
C GLY A 338 3.82 13.82 11.02
N ARG A 339 3.18 14.91 10.57
CA ARG A 339 1.74 15.02 10.41
C ARG A 339 1.42 15.20 8.93
N ALA A 340 0.58 14.31 8.41
CA ALA A 340 0.11 14.41 7.04
C ALA A 340 -0.98 15.50 6.91
N TYR A 341 -0.99 16.19 5.76
CA TYR A 341 -2.01 17.17 5.41
C TYR A 341 -2.56 16.89 4.00
N LEU A 342 -3.73 17.44 3.71
CA LEU A 342 -4.38 17.37 2.39
C LEU A 342 -4.90 18.76 2.00
N LYS A 343 -4.57 19.24 0.80
CA LYS A 343 -5.20 20.39 0.17
C LYS A 343 -6.07 19.93 -0.98
N THR A 344 -7.34 20.31 -0.95
CA THR A 344 -8.29 20.02 -2.03
C THR A 344 -8.32 21.15 -3.06
N PRO A 345 -8.67 20.89 -4.34
CA PRO A 345 -8.77 21.93 -5.35
C PRO A 345 -9.74 23.04 -4.98
N MET A 346 -9.34 24.28 -5.29
CA MET A 346 -10.21 25.44 -5.21
C MET A 346 -11.36 25.32 -6.23
N GLY A 347 -12.58 25.66 -5.79
CA GLY A 347 -13.76 25.73 -6.68
C GLY A 347 -14.41 24.38 -7.03
N CYS A 348 -14.03 23.28 -6.36
CA CYS A 348 -14.76 22.02 -6.51
C CYS A 348 -16.20 22.15 -5.99
N PRO A 349 -17.20 21.59 -6.71
CA PRO A 349 -18.56 21.47 -6.21
C PRO A 349 -18.60 20.73 -4.86
N PRO A 350 -19.52 21.08 -3.94
CA PRO A 350 -19.67 20.40 -2.64
C PRO A 350 -19.86 18.88 -2.73
N GLU A 351 -20.36 18.39 -3.87
CA GLU A 351 -20.61 16.98 -4.14
C GLU A 351 -19.30 16.20 -4.43
N ILE A 352 -18.23 16.88 -4.86
CA ILE A 352 -16.92 16.27 -5.10
C ILE A 352 -16.15 16.20 -3.78
N VAL A 353 -16.30 15.08 -3.07
CA VAL A 353 -15.54 14.81 -1.84
C VAL A 353 -14.12 14.38 -2.21
N ALA A 354 -13.19 15.33 -2.25
CA ALA A 354 -11.77 15.05 -2.45
C ALA A 354 -11.17 14.39 -1.19
N LYS A 355 -11.16 13.06 -1.16
CA LYS A 355 -10.45 12.25 -0.17
C LYS A 355 -9.09 11.81 -0.71
N PRO A 356 -8.08 11.67 0.15
CA PRO A 356 -6.76 11.26 -0.29
C PRO A 356 -6.76 9.76 -0.65
N SER A 357 -5.79 9.34 -1.46
CA SER A 357 -5.60 7.92 -1.80
C SER A 357 -5.43 7.06 -0.55
N PHE A 358 -5.78 5.78 -0.62
CA PHE A 358 -5.44 4.83 0.44
C PHE A 358 -3.91 4.76 0.59
N ASP A 359 -3.17 4.87 -0.52
CA ASP A 359 -1.70 4.83 -0.55
C ASP A 359 -1.03 6.11 -0.04
N THR A 360 -1.76 7.03 0.60
CA THR A 360 -1.20 8.33 1.08
C THR A 360 0.05 8.13 1.92
N LEU A 361 0.04 7.17 2.84
CA LEU A 361 1.19 6.93 3.71
C LEU A 361 2.40 6.41 2.92
N THR A 362 2.17 5.50 1.97
CA THR A 362 3.20 4.95 1.07
C THR A 362 3.78 6.02 0.15
N ILE A 363 2.94 6.89 -0.44
CA ILE A 363 3.37 8.02 -1.25
C ILE A 363 4.25 8.99 -0.44
N LEU A 364 3.82 9.33 0.79
CA LEU A 364 4.60 10.20 1.68
C LEU A 364 5.91 9.53 2.13
N ALA A 365 5.92 8.21 2.33
CA ALA A 365 7.13 7.46 2.65
C ALA A 365 8.14 7.49 1.50
N HIS A 366 7.69 7.33 0.25
CA HIS A 366 8.56 7.49 -0.92
C HIS A 366 9.10 8.92 -1.05
N ALA A 367 8.24 9.94 -0.91
CA ALA A 367 8.66 11.33 -1.01
C ALA A 367 9.67 11.74 0.07
N LEU A 368 9.42 11.31 1.31
CA LEU A 368 10.36 11.50 2.41
C LEU A 368 11.66 10.74 2.16
N GLY A 369 11.58 9.48 1.73
CA GLY A 369 12.74 8.66 1.41
C GLY A 369 13.62 9.30 0.34
N ASN A 370 13.05 9.86 -0.73
CA ASN A 370 13.80 10.60 -1.76
C ASN A 370 14.59 11.76 -1.14
N ALA A 371 13.97 12.51 -0.23
CA ALA A 371 14.61 13.64 0.42
C ALA A 371 15.75 13.22 1.36
N LEU A 372 15.58 12.12 2.10
CA LEU A 372 16.63 11.53 2.93
C LEU A 372 17.79 10.97 2.09
N THR A 373 17.48 10.26 1.01
CA THR A 373 18.47 9.77 0.03
C THR A 373 19.27 10.92 -0.58
N ALA A 374 18.59 12.00 -0.99
CA ALA A 374 19.26 13.18 -1.53
C ALA A 374 20.21 13.82 -0.50
N SER A 375 19.78 13.92 0.77
CA SER A 375 20.61 14.45 1.86
C SER A 375 21.86 13.61 2.12
N ILE A 376 21.73 12.27 2.07
CA ILE A 376 22.85 11.33 2.21
C ILE A 376 23.81 11.43 1.02
N LEU A 377 23.27 11.47 -0.21
CA LEU A 377 24.06 11.62 -1.43
C LEU A 377 24.87 12.93 -1.43
N MET A 378 24.30 14.05 -0.99
CA MET A 378 25.05 15.31 -0.87
C MET A 378 26.29 15.21 0.02
N THR A 379 26.33 14.24 0.94
CA THR A 379 27.47 14.00 1.84
C THR A 379 28.43 12.95 1.29
N LEU A 380 27.91 11.85 0.73
CA LEU A 380 28.73 10.71 0.30
C LEU A 380 29.17 10.78 -1.17
N ARG A 381 28.38 11.43 -2.03
CA ARG A 381 28.59 11.61 -3.48
C ARG A 381 28.10 13.00 -3.91
N PRO A 382 28.78 14.09 -3.54
CA PRO A 382 28.33 15.47 -3.82
C PRO A 382 28.12 15.77 -5.32
N GLU A 383 28.75 14.99 -6.20
CA GLU A 383 28.62 15.04 -7.65
C GLU A 383 27.34 14.38 -8.20
N ALA A 384 26.60 13.64 -7.38
CA ALA A 384 25.37 12.97 -7.79
C ALA A 384 24.34 13.99 -8.29
N SER A 385 23.67 13.68 -9.41
CA SER A 385 22.66 14.56 -10.01
C SER A 385 21.31 14.53 -9.29
N PHE A 386 21.01 13.44 -8.57
CA PHE A 386 19.71 13.24 -7.93
C PHE A 386 19.31 14.34 -6.94
N PRO A 387 20.17 14.80 -6.01
CA PRO A 387 19.82 15.89 -5.10
C PRO A 387 19.49 17.21 -5.84
N LEU A 388 20.26 17.54 -6.88
CA LEU A 388 20.01 18.74 -7.69
C LEU A 388 18.70 18.62 -8.46
N HIS A 389 18.45 17.47 -9.07
CA HIS A 389 17.21 17.20 -9.78
C HIS A 389 15.99 17.30 -8.85
N LEU A 390 16.06 16.67 -7.68
CA LEU A 390 14.98 16.69 -6.69
C LEU A 390 14.67 18.12 -6.22
N ALA A 391 15.70 18.96 -6.05
CA ALA A 391 15.53 20.36 -5.66
C ALA A 391 14.93 21.26 -6.75
N GLN A 392 15.08 20.89 -8.03
CA GLN A 392 14.59 21.68 -9.17
C GLN A 392 13.23 21.20 -9.69
N PHE A 393 13.06 19.88 -9.82
CA PHE A 393 11.93 19.28 -10.52
C PHE A 393 11.06 18.39 -9.63
N GLY A 394 11.58 17.98 -8.47
CA GLY A 394 10.94 16.98 -7.63
C GLY A 394 11.22 15.56 -8.12
N ALA A 395 10.26 14.66 -7.94
CA ALA A 395 10.37 13.26 -8.40
C ALA A 395 8.98 12.71 -8.79
N SER A 396 8.92 11.87 -9.82
CA SER A 396 7.70 11.12 -10.15
C SER A 396 7.59 9.86 -9.31
N MET A 397 6.36 9.40 -9.11
CA MET A 397 6.01 8.18 -8.42
C MET A 397 4.78 7.56 -9.12
N THR A 398 4.93 6.36 -9.65
CA THR A 398 3.84 5.63 -10.32
C THR A 398 3.72 4.23 -9.73
N HIS A 399 2.50 3.84 -9.39
CA HIS A 399 2.15 2.49 -8.92
C HIS A 399 1.15 1.81 -9.85
N TRP A 400 1.45 0.57 -10.25
CA TRP A 400 0.60 -0.27 -11.09
C TRP A 400 0.71 -1.76 -10.69
N HIS A 401 -0.18 -2.61 -11.21
CA HIS A 401 -0.35 -4.00 -10.75
C HIS A 401 0.33 -4.99 -11.70
N ASP A 402 1.64 -4.80 -11.90
CA ASP A 402 2.49 -5.72 -12.65
C ASP A 402 3.95 -5.58 -12.18
N TYR A 403 4.84 -6.42 -12.70
CA TYR A 403 6.26 -6.42 -12.36
C TYR A 403 7.11 -6.19 -13.63
N PRO A 404 7.89 -5.09 -13.70
CA PRO A 404 8.74 -4.86 -14.85
C PRO A 404 9.87 -5.91 -14.89
N SER A 405 10.23 -6.33 -16.10
CA SER A 405 11.46 -7.10 -16.31
C SER A 405 12.66 -6.27 -15.88
N ILE A 406 13.67 -6.90 -15.26
CA ILE A 406 14.87 -6.20 -14.77
C ILE A 406 15.58 -5.47 -15.93
N GLU A 407 15.54 -6.03 -17.13
CA GLU A 407 16.13 -5.48 -18.35
C GLU A 407 15.43 -4.21 -18.84
N LEU A 408 14.18 -3.96 -18.41
CA LEU A 408 13.41 -2.78 -18.76
C LEU A 408 13.65 -1.61 -17.79
N LEU A 409 14.36 -1.84 -16.68
CA LEU A 409 14.59 -0.81 -15.68
C LEU A 409 15.44 0.33 -16.27
N PRO A 410 15.06 1.60 -16.05
CA PRO A 410 15.86 2.72 -16.53
C PRO A 410 17.24 2.73 -15.89
N GLU A 411 18.25 3.18 -16.62
CA GLU A 411 19.61 3.27 -16.10
C GLU A 411 19.66 4.08 -14.79
N GLY A 412 20.35 3.53 -13.78
CA GLY A 412 20.50 4.14 -12.46
C GLY A 412 19.29 4.00 -11.54
N TYR A 413 18.26 3.22 -11.94
CA TYR A 413 17.20 2.79 -11.04
C TYR A 413 17.57 1.46 -10.38
N HIS A 414 17.29 1.36 -9.09
CA HIS A 414 17.67 0.22 -8.26
C HIS A 414 16.45 -0.51 -7.72
N LEU A 415 16.37 -1.82 -7.97
CA LEU A 415 15.26 -2.67 -7.55
C LEU A 415 15.36 -3.02 -6.05
N HIS A 416 14.23 -3.04 -5.36
CA HIS A 416 14.12 -3.56 -3.99
C HIS A 416 12.72 -4.10 -3.69
N GLY A 417 12.61 -4.83 -2.57
CA GLY A 417 11.33 -5.24 -2.00
C GLY A 417 10.81 -6.62 -2.39
N GLU A 418 11.47 -7.32 -3.31
CA GLU A 418 11.08 -8.67 -3.76
C GLU A 418 10.95 -9.69 -2.62
N ASN A 419 11.77 -9.53 -1.57
CA ASN A 419 11.80 -10.40 -0.40
C ASN A 419 10.96 -9.88 0.78
N ASN A 420 10.23 -8.76 0.60
CA ASN A 420 9.37 -8.24 1.65
C ASN A 420 8.17 -9.17 1.88
N PRO A 421 7.62 -9.22 3.11
CA PRO A 421 6.33 -9.86 3.33
C PRO A 421 5.23 -9.22 2.44
N PRO A 422 4.40 -10.01 1.72
CA PRO A 422 3.33 -9.53 0.82
C PRO A 422 2.12 -8.93 1.56
N VAL A 423 2.36 -7.83 2.26
CA VAL A 423 1.31 -7.00 2.87
C VAL A 423 0.50 -6.29 1.79
N ALA A 424 -0.73 -5.90 2.11
CA ALA A 424 -1.49 -5.05 1.21
C ALA A 424 -0.85 -3.65 1.11
N CYS A 425 -0.98 -2.99 -0.04
CA CYS A 425 -0.67 -1.58 -0.20
C CYS A 425 -1.49 -0.73 0.80
N SER A 426 -1.10 0.52 1.01
CA SER A 426 -1.78 1.43 1.95
C SER A 426 -1.67 1.05 3.44
N THR A 427 -0.84 0.08 3.80
CA THR A 427 -0.62 -0.33 5.20
C THR A 427 0.60 0.40 5.80
N PRO A 428 0.67 0.55 7.14
CA PRO A 428 1.88 1.05 7.81
C PRO A 428 3.14 0.24 7.45
N GLN A 429 3.00 -1.08 7.28
CA GLN A 429 4.08 -1.97 6.84
C GLN A 429 4.56 -1.63 5.43
N SER A 430 3.65 -1.49 4.45
CA SER A 430 3.99 -1.09 3.07
C SER A 430 4.79 0.22 3.05
N ALA A 431 4.33 1.23 3.81
CA ALA A 431 5.05 2.50 3.91
C ALA A 431 6.43 2.38 4.57
N ALA A 432 6.58 1.53 5.60
CA ALA A 432 7.87 1.25 6.21
C ALA A 432 8.82 0.57 5.22
N TYR A 433 8.34 -0.42 4.47
CA TYR A 433 9.12 -1.13 3.45
C TYR A 433 9.55 -0.20 2.31
N SER A 434 8.67 0.68 1.83
CA SER A 434 9.01 1.70 0.83
C SER A 434 10.16 2.59 1.28
N LEU A 435 10.16 3.02 2.54
CA LEU A 435 11.22 3.88 3.08
C LEU A 435 12.52 3.12 3.33
N LEU A 436 12.45 1.96 3.99
CA LEU A 436 13.62 1.13 4.31
C LEU A 436 14.30 0.60 3.06
N GLY A 437 13.51 0.08 2.12
CA GLY A 437 13.98 -0.46 0.85
C GLY A 437 14.63 0.60 -0.03
N LYS A 438 14.17 1.85 0.01
CA LYS A 438 14.82 2.96 -0.69
C LYS A 438 16.23 3.26 -0.14
N ILE A 439 16.41 3.18 1.18
CA ILE A 439 17.76 3.30 1.78
C ILE A 439 18.63 2.10 1.37
N ALA A 440 18.06 0.90 1.24
CA ALA A 440 18.78 -0.27 0.77
C ALA A 440 19.21 -0.12 -0.71
N ALA A 441 18.31 0.36 -1.56
CA ALA A 441 18.58 0.66 -2.97
C ALA A 441 19.70 1.70 -3.12
N LEU A 442 19.72 2.74 -2.27
CA LEU A 442 20.83 3.69 -2.22
C LEU A 442 22.15 3.02 -1.81
N GLU A 443 22.13 2.14 -0.79
CA GLU A 443 23.32 1.43 -0.34
C GLU A 443 23.92 0.58 -1.46
N ILE A 444 23.08 -0.18 -2.18
CA ILE A 444 23.48 -0.95 -3.38
C ILE A 444 24.14 -0.05 -4.43
N ALA A 445 23.52 1.09 -4.76
CA ALA A 445 24.07 2.03 -5.73
C ALA A 445 25.47 2.53 -5.32
N LEU A 446 25.65 2.86 -4.03
CA LEU A 446 26.91 3.33 -3.50
C LEU A 446 28.00 2.23 -3.48
N GLU A 447 27.64 1.00 -3.10
CA GLU A 447 28.55 -0.15 -3.07
C GLU A 447 29.06 -0.52 -4.47
N GLN A 448 28.16 -0.50 -5.46
CA GLN A 448 28.49 -0.79 -6.85
C GLN A 448 29.15 0.41 -7.58
N GLY A 449 29.18 1.57 -6.93
CA GLY A 449 29.70 2.80 -7.53
C GLY A 449 28.87 3.32 -8.70
N THR A 450 27.59 2.95 -8.78
CA THR A 450 26.67 3.32 -9.86
C THR A 450 25.92 4.61 -9.53
N THR A 451 25.33 5.24 -10.55
CA THR A 451 24.51 6.44 -10.36
C THR A 451 23.16 6.05 -9.76
N TYR A 452 22.73 6.76 -8.71
CA TYR A 452 21.35 6.67 -8.21
C TYR A 452 20.48 7.72 -8.91
N ARG A 453 19.47 7.27 -9.66
CA ARG A 453 18.48 8.11 -10.36
C ARG A 453 17.06 7.85 -9.88
N GLY A 454 16.86 6.79 -9.10
CA GLY A 454 15.57 6.37 -8.61
C GLY A 454 15.62 4.93 -8.11
N ASP A 455 14.46 4.40 -7.79
CA ASP A 455 14.26 3.05 -7.31
C ASP A 455 12.96 2.45 -7.83
N VAL A 456 12.94 1.13 -7.88
CA VAL A 456 11.77 0.32 -8.20
C VAL A 456 11.45 -0.55 -7.00
N HIS A 457 10.31 -0.30 -6.36
CA HIS A 457 9.83 -1.02 -5.19
C HIS A 457 8.80 -2.05 -5.63
N VAL A 458 9.17 -3.32 -5.54
CA VAL A 458 8.27 -4.46 -5.73
C VAL A 458 7.47 -4.68 -4.46
N GLU A 459 6.15 -4.72 -4.58
CA GLU A 459 5.22 -5.14 -3.53
C GLU A 459 4.72 -6.55 -3.86
N PRO A 460 5.28 -7.60 -3.22
CA PRO A 460 4.98 -8.98 -3.61
C PRO A 460 3.49 -9.30 -3.55
N CYS A 461 3.01 -10.00 -4.59
CA CYS A 461 1.60 -10.33 -4.79
C CYS A 461 0.65 -9.12 -4.93
N HIS A 462 1.15 -7.93 -5.28
CA HIS A 462 0.32 -6.75 -5.48
C HIS A 462 0.71 -5.92 -6.72
N GLY A 463 1.95 -5.42 -6.80
CA GLY A 463 2.35 -4.52 -7.89
C GLY A 463 3.71 -3.88 -7.69
N THR A 464 3.98 -2.83 -8.45
CA THR A 464 5.28 -2.16 -8.48
C THR A 464 5.13 -0.65 -8.40
N ASN A 465 5.98 -0.02 -7.58
CA ASN A 465 6.19 1.42 -7.60
C ASN A 465 7.52 1.75 -8.30
N ILE A 466 7.50 2.71 -9.22
CA ILE A 466 8.72 3.31 -9.76
C ILE A 466 8.80 4.77 -9.33
N VAL A 467 9.97 5.16 -8.80
CA VAL A 467 10.17 6.48 -8.19
C VAL A 467 11.51 7.04 -8.64
N GLY A 468 11.55 8.27 -9.16
CA GLY A 468 12.82 8.88 -9.51
C GLY A 468 12.73 10.13 -10.36
N ILE A 469 13.81 10.40 -11.11
CA ILE A 469 14.00 11.64 -11.86
C ILE A 469 13.22 11.74 -13.18
N LEU A 470 12.67 10.63 -13.67
CA LEU A 470 11.83 10.67 -14.86
C LEU A 470 10.53 11.42 -14.56
N SER A 471 9.90 12.01 -15.58
CA SER A 471 8.53 12.51 -15.47
C SER A 471 7.52 11.36 -15.37
N LEU A 472 6.26 11.68 -15.05
CA LEU A 472 5.20 10.67 -15.06
C LEU A 472 4.98 10.12 -16.48
N ALA A 473 4.99 10.99 -17.49
CA ALA A 473 4.86 10.60 -18.88
C ALA A 473 6.04 9.76 -19.38
N GLU A 474 7.28 10.13 -19.05
CA GLU A 474 8.48 9.35 -19.41
C GLU A 474 8.44 7.95 -18.78
N THR A 475 8.08 7.88 -17.50
CA THR A 475 7.88 6.63 -16.78
C THR A 475 6.84 5.75 -17.46
N ALA A 476 5.68 6.33 -17.81
CA ALA A 476 4.63 5.64 -18.52
C ALA A 476 5.13 5.12 -19.88
N GLY A 477 5.85 5.94 -20.66
CA GLY A 477 6.38 5.53 -21.96
C GLY A 477 7.36 4.36 -21.89
N LEU A 478 8.12 4.22 -20.79
CA LEU A 478 9.06 3.12 -20.59
C LEU A 478 8.38 1.86 -20.02
N MET A 479 7.51 2.02 -19.03
CA MET A 479 6.93 0.91 -18.26
C MET A 479 5.64 0.36 -18.84
N ASN A 480 5.04 1.07 -19.80
CA ASN A 480 3.88 0.64 -20.55
C ASN A 480 4.26 0.50 -22.04
N PRO A 481 5.10 -0.48 -22.40
CA PRO A 481 5.37 -0.73 -23.81
C PRO A 481 4.03 -0.99 -24.51
N ALA A 482 3.84 -0.38 -25.68
CA ALA A 482 2.69 -0.69 -26.51
C ALA A 482 2.58 -2.22 -26.64
N LEU A 483 1.35 -2.74 -26.67
CA LEU A 483 1.12 -4.04 -27.28
C LEU A 483 1.73 -3.95 -28.69
N THR A 484 2.96 -4.43 -28.87
CA THR A 484 3.43 -4.77 -30.20
C THR A 484 2.41 -5.79 -30.70
N PRO A 485 1.85 -5.62 -31.91
CA PRO A 485 0.84 -6.52 -32.46
C PRO A 485 1.46 -7.85 -32.89
N ASP A 486 2.27 -8.49 -32.03
CA ASP A 486 2.88 -9.79 -32.26
C ASP A 486 2.02 -10.95 -31.69
N PHE A 487 0.80 -10.65 -31.24
CA PHE A 487 -0.23 -11.64 -30.92
C PHE A 487 -1.46 -11.53 -31.84
N ALA A 488 -1.27 -11.02 -33.05
CA ALA A 488 -2.23 -11.21 -34.14
C ALA A 488 -1.64 -12.23 -35.12
N GLU A 489 -2.36 -13.33 -35.29
CA GLU A 489 -2.16 -14.38 -36.31
C GLU A 489 -1.06 -15.42 -36.02
N GLU A 490 -1.42 -16.42 -35.20
CA GLU A 490 -1.22 -17.79 -35.66
C GLU A 490 -2.60 -18.40 -35.92
N GLU A 491 -3.03 -18.34 -37.19
CA GLU A 491 -3.95 -19.33 -37.79
C GLU A 491 -3.13 -20.11 -38.84
N PRO A 492 -3.50 -21.37 -39.16
CA PRO A 492 -4.79 -22.03 -38.89
C PRO A 492 -4.73 -23.27 -37.99
#